data_AF-A0A2E5KZV3-F1
#
_entry.id   AF-A0A2E5KZV3-F1
#
_cell.length_a   1.000
_cell.length_b   1.000
_cell.length_c   1.000
_cell.angle_alpha   90.00
_cell.angle_beta   90.00
_cell.angle_gamma   90.00
#
_symmetry.space_group_name_H-M   'P 1'
#
loop_
_entity.id
_entity.type
_entity.pdbx_description
1 polymer ?
#
loop_
_entity_poly.entity_id
_entity_poly.type
_entity_poly.pdbx_seq_one_letter_code
_entity_poly.pdbx_strand_id
1 'polypeptide(L)'
;MTVPPFIDTHHHLWDLENNPYPWLTEPIDHFVGDYSAIRKSWLIEDLHQGAKNLPLVKSVHVQAEWDHEGDPVDETAWLQSVADDPGSKGMPHAIVGYANLADPNVEGTLERHAEHVNWRGIRHMLNWSDDKLNFRFAEAGGLMSDSQWRKGFKLLAIFGGSFDLQVWPWQLQEAAKLGNDIPEVPMILNHTAMPIGRSPGELREWRKGLEALGTAPNVSAKISALGMLDQTWVADSIAPFVLDTIDILGVDRCMFASNFPVDSLFSDYATVWNAYDEITVDFTDEERSKLFRTNAEKYYRI
;
A
#
# COMPACT_ATOMS: atom_id res chain seq x y z
N MET A 1 25.37 -0.47 11.00
CA MET A 1 24.26 0.13 11.78
C MET A 1 23.18 -0.92 11.90
N THR A 2 22.21 -0.74 12.81
CA THR A 2 21.06 -1.64 12.94
C THR A 2 19.82 -0.87 12.53
N VAL A 3 18.93 -1.50 11.78
CA VAL A 3 17.64 -0.93 11.37
C VAL A 3 16.95 -0.26 12.58
N PRO A 4 16.51 1.02 12.48
CA PRO A 4 15.76 1.69 13.55
C PRO A 4 14.41 1.02 13.82
N PRO A 5 13.78 1.21 14.99
CA PRO A 5 12.41 0.77 15.23
C PRO A 5 11.45 1.30 14.16
N PHE A 6 10.63 0.42 13.58
CA PHE A 6 9.84 0.76 12.40
C PHE A 6 8.41 0.21 12.41
N ILE A 7 7.58 0.84 11.61
CA ILE A 7 6.21 0.42 11.31
C ILE A 7 6.17 -0.07 9.87
N ASP A 8 5.76 -1.32 9.68
CA ASP A 8 5.50 -1.82 8.34
C ASP A 8 4.15 -1.31 7.85
N THR A 9 4.18 -0.26 7.03
CA THR A 9 2.96 0.42 6.57
C THR A 9 2.20 -0.32 5.47
N HIS A 10 2.70 -1.47 5.00
CA HIS A 10 2.04 -2.23 3.95
C HIS A 10 2.51 -3.67 4.00
N HIS A 11 1.69 -4.52 4.60
CA HIS A 11 1.79 -5.96 4.43
C HIS A 11 0.39 -6.50 4.18
N HIS A 12 0.35 -7.77 3.83
CA HIS A 12 -0.86 -8.54 3.64
C HIS A 12 -0.78 -9.77 4.54
N LEU A 13 -1.92 -10.11 5.12
CA LEU A 13 -2.20 -11.41 5.70
C LEU A 13 -3.29 -12.03 4.85
N TRP A 14 -3.18 -13.33 4.60
CA TRP A 14 -4.26 -14.10 4.00
C TRP A 14 -4.23 -15.53 4.53
N ASP A 15 -5.40 -16.04 4.87
CA ASP A 15 -5.61 -17.44 5.27
C ASP A 15 -6.37 -18.18 4.17
N LEU A 16 -5.64 -18.84 3.27
CA LEU A 16 -6.24 -19.53 2.11
C LEU A 16 -7.05 -20.77 2.50
N GLU A 17 -6.93 -21.24 3.74
CA GLU A 17 -7.71 -22.39 4.23
C GLU A 17 -9.12 -21.98 4.65
N ASN A 18 -9.27 -20.77 5.21
CA ASN A 18 -10.52 -20.33 5.83
C ASN A 18 -11.19 -19.15 5.09
N ASN A 19 -10.46 -18.43 4.24
CA ASN A 19 -10.92 -17.18 3.64
C ASN A 19 -10.78 -17.19 2.10
N PRO A 20 -11.68 -16.49 1.38
CA PRO A 20 -11.70 -16.49 -0.08
C PRO A 20 -10.75 -15.43 -0.66
N TYR A 21 -9.66 -15.90 -1.26
CA TYR A 21 -8.72 -15.09 -2.05
C TYR A 21 -8.57 -15.68 -3.47
N PRO A 22 -9.52 -15.42 -4.39
CA PRO A 22 -9.59 -16.10 -5.69
C PRO A 22 -8.30 -16.00 -6.51
N TRP A 23 -7.61 -14.86 -6.45
CA TRP A 23 -6.37 -14.63 -7.22
C TRP A 23 -5.18 -15.47 -6.71
N LEU A 24 -5.24 -15.98 -5.48
CA LEU A 24 -4.22 -16.86 -4.89
C LEU A 24 -4.58 -18.34 -5.03
N THR A 25 -5.85 -18.68 -5.22
CA THR A 25 -6.29 -20.07 -5.41
C THR A 25 -6.25 -20.48 -6.88
N GLU A 26 -6.59 -19.58 -7.81
CA GLU A 26 -6.56 -19.84 -9.25
C GLU A 26 -5.40 -19.07 -9.91
N PRO A 27 -4.56 -19.72 -10.74
CA PRO A 27 -3.48 -19.02 -11.43
C PRO A 27 -4.04 -18.04 -12.46
N ILE A 28 -3.61 -16.79 -12.39
CA ILE A 28 -3.92 -15.75 -13.37
C ILE A 28 -2.65 -15.27 -14.07
N ASP A 29 -2.80 -14.63 -15.24
CA ASP A 29 -1.72 -13.87 -15.88
C ASP A 29 -1.49 -12.58 -15.07
N HIS A 30 -0.57 -12.64 -14.11
CA HIS A 30 -0.28 -11.55 -13.20
C HIS A 30 0.94 -10.74 -13.67
N PHE A 31 0.93 -9.42 -13.49
CA PHE A 31 2.00 -8.53 -13.95
C PHE A 31 3.37 -8.82 -13.34
N VAL A 32 3.41 -9.45 -12.16
CA VAL A 32 4.66 -9.84 -11.48
C VAL A 32 5.27 -11.15 -12.01
N GLY A 33 4.60 -11.83 -12.93
CA GLY A 33 5.01 -13.14 -13.45
C GLY A 33 4.54 -14.30 -12.57
N ASP A 34 5.39 -15.30 -12.39
CA ASP A 34 5.07 -16.46 -11.56
C ASP A 34 5.04 -16.08 -10.06
N TYR A 35 3.85 -16.16 -9.48
CA TYR A 35 3.59 -15.88 -8.06
C TYR A 35 3.19 -17.15 -7.29
N SER A 36 3.44 -18.34 -7.83
CA SER A 36 3.07 -19.62 -7.19
C SER A 36 3.64 -19.80 -5.79
N ALA A 37 4.80 -19.22 -5.49
CA ALA A 37 5.45 -19.29 -4.18
C ALA A 37 4.65 -18.60 -3.05
N ILE A 38 3.77 -17.66 -3.39
CA ILE A 38 2.93 -16.93 -2.42
C ILE A 38 1.47 -17.43 -2.38
N ARG A 39 1.12 -18.42 -3.21
CA ARG A 39 -0.20 -19.09 -3.21
C ARG A 39 -0.33 -20.09 -2.04
N LYS A 40 -0.13 -19.58 -0.83
CA LYS A 40 -0.21 -20.29 0.46
C LYS A 40 -0.59 -19.27 1.53
N SER A 41 -1.14 -19.72 2.65
CA SER A 41 -1.43 -18.84 3.78
C SER A 41 -0.17 -18.10 4.25
N TRP A 42 -0.36 -16.84 4.62
CA TRP A 42 0.62 -16.00 5.29
C TRP A 42 -0.09 -15.30 6.44
N LEU A 43 0.20 -15.77 7.65
CA LEU A 43 -0.50 -15.37 8.86
C LEU A 43 0.38 -14.45 9.71
N ILE A 44 -0.16 -14.01 10.85
CA ILE A 44 0.54 -13.06 11.72
C ILE A 44 1.83 -13.64 12.29
N GLU A 45 1.90 -14.96 12.51
CA GLU A 45 3.10 -15.67 12.93
C GLU A 45 4.20 -15.60 11.86
N ASP A 46 3.83 -15.64 10.58
CA ASP A 46 4.80 -15.54 9.47
C ASP A 46 5.41 -14.14 9.40
N LEU A 47 4.60 -13.09 9.63
CA LEU A 47 5.11 -11.72 9.79
C LEU A 47 6.08 -11.62 10.97
N HIS A 48 5.70 -12.13 12.15
CA HIS A 48 6.58 -12.13 13.33
C HIS A 48 7.88 -12.91 13.07
N GLN A 49 7.81 -14.03 12.36
CA GLN A 49 8.97 -14.84 12.01
C GLN A 49 9.88 -14.13 11.01
N GLY A 50 9.31 -13.46 10.00
CA GLY A 50 10.05 -12.62 9.06
C GLY A 50 10.76 -11.46 9.76
N ALA A 51 10.11 -10.85 10.75
CA ALA A 51 10.63 -9.74 11.53
C ALA A 51 11.44 -10.14 12.78
N LYS A 52 11.72 -11.43 13.03
CA LYS A 52 12.24 -11.93 14.32
C LYS A 52 13.51 -11.24 14.87
N ASN A 53 14.35 -10.71 13.99
CA ASN A 53 15.61 -10.02 14.33
C ASN A 53 15.57 -8.52 14.04
N LEU A 54 14.37 -7.99 13.80
CA LEU A 54 14.12 -6.63 13.40
C LEU A 54 13.18 -5.95 14.39
N PRO A 55 13.34 -4.64 14.66
CA PRO A 55 12.51 -3.92 15.62
C PRO A 55 11.18 -3.45 15.00
N LEU A 56 10.38 -4.39 14.48
CA LEU A 56 9.01 -4.12 14.03
C LEU A 56 8.14 -3.77 15.25
N VAL A 57 7.59 -2.55 15.28
CA VAL A 57 6.79 -2.07 16.43
C VAL A 57 5.28 -2.04 16.18
N LYS A 58 4.84 -1.72 14.96
CA LYS A 58 3.43 -1.76 14.53
C LYS A 58 3.36 -2.16 13.06
N SER A 59 2.18 -2.48 12.59
CA SER A 59 1.98 -2.81 11.18
C SER A 59 0.63 -2.35 10.67
N VAL A 60 0.54 -2.13 9.36
CA VAL A 60 -0.66 -1.75 8.63
C VAL A 60 -0.94 -2.83 7.58
N HIS A 61 -2.06 -3.53 7.74
CA HIS A 61 -2.56 -4.43 6.71
C HIS A 61 -3.29 -3.62 5.65
N VAL A 62 -3.07 -3.97 4.38
CA VAL A 62 -3.82 -3.44 3.25
C VAL A 62 -4.61 -4.57 2.59
N GLN A 63 -5.88 -4.33 2.24
CA GLN A 63 -6.78 -5.33 1.63
C GLN A 63 -6.05 -6.15 0.58
N ALA A 64 -6.28 -7.45 0.53
CA ALA A 64 -5.49 -8.37 -0.27
C ALA A 64 -6.29 -9.03 -1.40
N GLU A 65 -7.19 -8.28 -2.03
CA GLU A 65 -8.12 -8.72 -3.07
C GLU A 65 -8.93 -9.93 -2.59
N TRP A 66 -9.57 -9.74 -1.43
CA TRP A 66 -10.65 -10.61 -0.95
C TRP A 66 -11.72 -10.77 -2.03
N ASP A 67 -12.48 -11.86 -2.02
CA ASP A 67 -13.56 -12.07 -2.98
C ASP A 67 -14.56 -10.90 -3.00
N HIS A 68 -14.56 -10.15 -4.11
CA HIS A 68 -15.41 -8.99 -4.32
C HIS A 68 -16.89 -9.34 -4.56
N GLU A 69 -17.22 -10.62 -4.79
CA GLU A 69 -18.61 -11.10 -4.81
C GLU A 69 -19.16 -11.36 -3.39
N GLY A 70 -18.28 -11.43 -2.38
CA GLY A 70 -18.61 -11.55 -0.97
C GLY A 70 -18.87 -10.20 -0.29
N ASP A 71 -18.96 -10.21 1.05
CA ASP A 71 -19.07 -8.96 1.80
C ASP A 71 -17.69 -8.27 1.90
N PRO A 72 -17.53 -7.04 1.41
CA PRO A 72 -16.25 -6.32 1.43
C PRO A 72 -15.72 -6.02 2.84
N VAL A 73 -16.55 -6.17 3.89
CA VAL A 73 -16.16 -5.95 5.29
C VAL A 73 -15.59 -7.22 5.94
N ASP A 74 -15.81 -8.41 5.37
CA ASP A 74 -15.39 -9.68 5.97
C ASP A 74 -13.87 -9.75 6.18
N GLU A 75 -13.08 -9.24 5.23
CA GLU A 75 -11.62 -9.17 5.41
C GLU A 75 -11.25 -8.27 6.60
N THR A 76 -11.92 -7.12 6.74
CA THR A 76 -11.66 -6.18 7.85
C THR A 76 -12.07 -6.79 9.19
N ALA A 77 -13.21 -7.49 9.25
CA ALA A 77 -13.66 -8.20 10.43
C ALA A 77 -12.69 -9.31 10.85
N TRP A 78 -12.20 -10.10 9.89
CA TRP A 78 -11.18 -11.12 10.14
C TRP A 78 -9.89 -10.49 10.67
N LEU A 79 -9.39 -9.43 10.05
CA LEU A 79 -8.15 -8.76 10.49
C LEU A 79 -8.28 -8.11 11.86
N GLN A 80 -9.47 -7.59 12.20
CA GLN A 80 -9.73 -7.12 13.55
C GLN A 80 -9.60 -8.27 14.55
N SER A 81 -10.14 -9.45 14.24
CA SER A 81 -10.00 -10.63 15.11
C SER A 81 -8.54 -11.07 15.28
N VAL A 82 -7.71 -10.92 14.23
CA VAL A 82 -6.25 -11.18 14.32
C VAL A 82 -5.60 -10.17 15.27
N ALA A 83 -5.92 -8.88 15.15
CA ALA A 83 -5.36 -7.86 16.02
C ALA A 83 -5.81 -7.99 17.49
N ASP A 84 -7.02 -8.50 17.73
CA ASP A 84 -7.56 -8.75 19.06
C ASP A 84 -6.88 -9.95 19.76
N ASP A 85 -6.27 -10.87 19.00
CA ASP A 85 -5.50 -11.98 19.57
C ASP A 85 -4.21 -11.45 20.25
N PRO A 86 -3.98 -11.75 21.56
CA PRO A 86 -2.79 -11.28 22.26
C PRO A 86 -1.45 -11.73 21.63
N GLY A 87 -1.43 -12.88 20.94
CA GLY A 87 -0.29 -13.41 20.21
C GLY A 87 0.13 -12.54 19.01
N SER A 88 -0.80 -11.76 18.45
CA SER A 88 -0.51 -10.79 17.39
C SER A 88 0.31 -9.59 17.87
N LYS A 89 0.35 -9.35 19.19
CA LYS A 89 0.89 -8.13 19.81
C LYS A 89 0.18 -6.85 19.33
N GLY A 90 -1.11 -6.96 19.03
CA GLY A 90 -1.95 -5.85 18.54
C GLY A 90 -1.84 -5.59 17.05
N MET A 91 -1.21 -6.48 16.27
CA MET A 91 -1.05 -6.32 14.82
C MET A 91 -2.16 -7.03 14.02
N PRO A 92 -2.65 -6.43 12.93
CA PRO A 92 -2.30 -5.10 12.43
C PRO A 92 -2.91 -3.97 13.29
N HIS A 93 -2.14 -2.90 13.48
CA HIS A 93 -2.60 -1.72 14.23
C HIS A 93 -3.50 -0.81 13.38
N ALA A 94 -3.38 -0.91 12.06
CA ALA A 94 -4.29 -0.29 11.11
C ALA A 94 -4.68 -1.28 10.01
N ILE A 95 -5.94 -1.24 9.62
CA ILE A 95 -6.53 -2.03 8.54
C ILE A 95 -7.01 -1.07 7.47
N VAL A 96 -6.53 -1.27 6.25
CA VAL A 96 -7.01 -0.59 5.05
C VAL A 96 -7.88 -1.59 4.30
N GLY A 97 -9.20 -1.46 4.40
CA GLY A 97 -10.16 -2.40 3.80
C GLY A 97 -10.42 -2.16 2.32
N TYR A 98 -11.30 -2.97 1.73
CA TYR A 98 -11.84 -2.77 0.39
C TYR A 98 -13.25 -2.19 0.46
N ALA A 99 -13.58 -1.29 -0.47
CA ALA A 99 -14.94 -0.91 -0.77
C ALA A 99 -14.98 -0.43 -2.23
N ASN A 100 -15.97 -0.86 -2.99
CA ASN A 100 -16.23 -0.30 -4.32
C ASN A 100 -16.80 1.12 -4.16
N LEU A 101 -15.95 2.13 -4.34
CA LEU A 101 -16.36 3.53 -4.18
C LEU A 101 -17.32 4.02 -5.27
N ALA A 102 -17.49 3.27 -6.36
CA ALA A 102 -18.49 3.53 -7.38
C ALA A 102 -19.88 2.97 -7.03
N ASP A 103 -20.03 2.17 -5.97
CA ASP A 103 -21.34 1.69 -5.51
C ASP A 103 -22.18 2.87 -4.96
N PRO A 104 -23.40 3.12 -5.48
CA PRO A 104 -24.33 4.09 -4.91
C PRO A 104 -24.64 3.92 -3.41
N ASN A 105 -24.47 2.70 -2.88
CA ASN A 105 -24.74 2.37 -1.48
C ASN A 105 -23.46 2.23 -0.63
N VAL A 106 -22.30 2.65 -1.13
CA VAL A 106 -21.00 2.45 -0.45
C VAL A 106 -20.95 3.04 0.96
N GLU A 107 -21.76 4.05 1.26
CA GLU A 107 -21.86 4.64 2.61
C GLU A 107 -22.14 3.59 3.69
N GLY A 108 -23.08 2.65 3.44
CA GLY A 108 -23.38 1.57 4.38
C GLY A 108 -22.24 0.56 4.54
N THR A 109 -21.40 0.39 3.52
CA THR A 109 -20.19 -0.43 3.62
C THR A 109 -19.11 0.28 4.44
N LEU A 110 -18.94 1.60 4.26
CA LEU A 110 -17.99 2.39 5.05
C LEU A 110 -18.40 2.49 6.52
N GLU A 111 -19.70 2.61 6.82
CA GLU A 111 -20.22 2.60 8.18
C GLU A 111 -19.84 1.31 8.91
N ARG A 112 -20.03 0.15 8.27
CA ARG A 112 -19.67 -1.16 8.83
C ARG A 112 -18.15 -1.32 9.01
N HIS A 113 -17.35 -0.88 8.05
CA HIS A 113 -15.89 -0.83 8.23
C HIS A 113 -15.49 -0.01 9.46
N ALA A 114 -16.14 1.14 9.67
CA ALA A 114 -15.86 2.03 10.79
C ALA A 114 -16.26 1.47 12.17
N GLU A 115 -17.01 0.36 12.23
CA GLU A 115 -17.27 -0.36 13.49
C GLU A 115 -16.02 -1.09 14.01
N HIS A 116 -15.01 -1.32 13.17
CA HIS A 116 -13.75 -1.97 13.54
C HIS A 116 -12.71 -0.94 14.00
N VAL A 117 -12.26 -1.06 15.26
CA VAL A 117 -11.40 -0.07 15.92
C VAL A 117 -10.05 0.16 15.23
N ASN A 118 -9.55 -0.83 14.48
CA ASN A 118 -8.31 -0.71 13.72
C ASN A 118 -8.52 -0.28 12.26
N TRP A 119 -9.76 -0.10 11.78
CA TRP A 119 -9.98 0.41 10.42
C TRP A 119 -9.50 1.85 10.27
N ARG A 120 -8.73 2.13 9.21
CA ARG A 120 -8.14 3.46 8.96
C ARG A 120 -8.32 3.98 7.54
N GLY A 121 -8.84 3.18 6.60
CA GLY A 121 -9.03 3.64 5.24
C GLY A 121 -9.45 2.54 4.28
N ILE A 122 -9.53 2.90 3.01
CA ILE A 122 -9.88 2.00 1.91
C ILE A 122 -8.79 2.00 0.85
N ARG A 123 -8.55 0.82 0.26
CA ARG A 123 -7.89 0.67 -1.03
C ARG A 123 -8.85 0.05 -2.04
N HIS A 124 -9.24 0.84 -3.03
CA HIS A 124 -9.84 0.35 -4.28
C HIS A 124 -8.75 0.47 -5.35
N MET A 125 -8.20 -0.64 -5.85
CA MET A 125 -7.09 -0.58 -6.81
C MET A 125 -7.57 0.05 -8.12
N LEU A 126 -6.88 1.10 -8.58
CA LEU A 126 -7.32 1.91 -9.72
C LEU A 126 -6.46 1.69 -10.97
N ASN A 127 -5.50 0.77 -10.91
CA ASN A 127 -4.60 0.40 -11.99
C ASN A 127 -5.39 0.00 -13.25
N TRP A 128 -5.20 0.78 -14.32
CA TRP A 128 -5.85 0.52 -15.62
C TRP A 128 -4.90 0.78 -16.80
N SER A 129 -4.92 -0.13 -17.77
CA SER A 129 -4.28 0.03 -19.07
C SER A 129 -5.25 -0.32 -20.18
N ASP A 130 -5.37 0.55 -21.18
CA ASP A 130 -6.17 0.27 -22.37
C ASP A 130 -5.57 -0.86 -23.22
N ASP A 131 -4.24 -1.01 -23.21
CA ASP A 131 -3.52 -1.93 -24.09
C ASP A 131 -3.16 -3.27 -23.42
N LYS A 132 -3.03 -3.32 -22.09
CA LYS A 132 -2.55 -4.51 -21.36
C LYS A 132 -3.61 -5.02 -20.38
N LEU A 133 -4.21 -6.17 -20.69
CA LEU A 133 -5.25 -6.78 -19.84
C LEU A 133 -4.72 -7.15 -18.44
N ASN A 134 -3.51 -7.69 -18.34
CA ASN A 134 -2.88 -8.04 -17.06
C ASN A 134 -2.43 -6.82 -16.22
N PHE A 135 -2.70 -5.59 -16.70
CA PHE A 135 -2.48 -4.33 -16.00
C PHE A 135 -3.82 -3.66 -15.63
N ARG A 136 -4.94 -4.39 -15.66
CA ARG A 136 -6.26 -3.90 -15.25
C ARG A 136 -6.64 -4.54 -13.92
N PHE A 137 -6.56 -3.78 -12.84
CA PHE A 137 -7.07 -4.18 -11.52
C PHE A 137 -8.36 -3.46 -11.16
N ALA A 138 -8.66 -2.37 -11.84
CA ALA A 138 -9.94 -1.69 -11.76
C ALA A 138 -10.94 -2.25 -12.77
N GLU A 139 -12.23 -2.05 -12.50
CA GLU A 139 -13.33 -2.39 -13.39
C GLU A 139 -13.38 -1.52 -14.66
N ALA A 140 -12.83 -0.30 -14.60
CA ALA A 140 -12.78 0.64 -15.70
C ALA A 140 -11.64 1.66 -15.54
N GLY A 141 -11.22 2.26 -16.65
CA GLY A 141 -10.34 3.43 -16.63
C GLY A 141 -11.09 4.71 -16.25
N GLY A 142 -10.40 5.67 -15.64
CA GLY A 142 -10.93 7.02 -15.37
C GLY A 142 -11.84 7.13 -14.14
N LEU A 143 -11.84 6.13 -13.25
CA LEU A 143 -12.67 6.14 -12.02
C LEU A 143 -12.41 7.37 -11.14
N MET A 144 -11.18 7.89 -11.07
CA MET A 144 -10.88 9.08 -10.27
C MET A 144 -11.58 10.35 -10.79
N SER A 145 -11.99 10.36 -12.06
CA SER A 145 -12.79 11.43 -12.67
C SER A 145 -14.29 11.14 -12.64
N ASP A 146 -14.71 9.91 -12.37
CA ASP A 146 -16.11 9.52 -12.35
C ASP A 146 -16.87 10.18 -11.19
N SER A 147 -18.06 10.70 -11.50
CA SER A 147 -18.84 11.49 -10.55
C SER A 147 -19.42 10.66 -9.41
N GLN A 148 -19.73 9.39 -9.65
CA GLN A 148 -20.26 8.49 -8.63
C GLN A 148 -19.12 8.00 -7.73
N TRP A 149 -18.02 7.55 -8.31
CA TRP A 149 -16.82 7.14 -7.57
C TRP A 149 -16.31 8.26 -6.66
N ARG A 150 -16.25 9.50 -7.16
CA ARG A 150 -15.85 10.67 -6.36
C ARG A 150 -16.81 10.98 -5.21
N LYS A 151 -18.10 10.62 -5.29
CA LYS A 151 -19.02 10.74 -4.14
C LYS A 151 -18.65 9.73 -3.07
N GLY A 152 -18.41 8.47 -3.45
CA GLY A 152 -17.94 7.43 -2.53
C GLY A 152 -16.61 7.80 -1.87
N PHE A 153 -15.64 8.27 -2.65
CA PHE A 153 -14.35 8.74 -2.15
C PHE A 153 -14.48 9.84 -1.08
N LYS A 154 -15.37 10.82 -1.28
CA LYS A 154 -15.60 11.90 -0.31
C LYS A 154 -16.15 11.41 1.03
N LEU A 155 -16.88 10.30 1.05
CA LEU A 155 -17.40 9.72 2.29
C LEU A 155 -16.27 9.27 3.22
N LEU A 156 -15.08 8.94 2.70
CA LEU A 156 -13.94 8.59 3.54
C LEU A 156 -13.60 9.70 4.55
N ALA A 157 -13.71 10.98 4.16
CA ALA A 157 -13.49 12.09 5.08
C ALA A 157 -14.54 12.14 6.20
N ILE A 158 -15.79 11.73 5.94
CA ILE A 158 -16.88 11.68 6.93
C ILE A 158 -16.60 10.62 7.99
N PHE A 159 -16.10 9.44 7.57
CA PHE A 159 -15.75 8.35 8.47
C PHE A 159 -14.31 8.44 9.02
N GLY A 160 -13.56 9.49 8.67
CA GLY A 160 -12.16 9.66 9.09
C GLY A 160 -11.19 8.63 8.50
N GLY A 161 -11.52 8.06 7.34
CA GLY A 161 -10.70 7.13 6.58
C GLY A 161 -9.73 7.82 5.61
N SER A 162 -8.58 7.20 5.36
CA SER A 162 -7.70 7.54 4.23
C SER A 162 -8.02 6.71 2.98
N PHE A 163 -7.50 7.14 1.84
CA PHE A 163 -7.50 6.36 0.61
C PHE A 163 -6.07 5.91 0.27
N ASP A 164 -5.84 4.61 0.28
CA ASP A 164 -4.59 4.03 -0.19
C ASP A 164 -4.61 3.99 -1.73
N LEU A 165 -3.85 4.89 -2.35
CA LEU A 165 -3.84 5.12 -3.79
C LEU A 165 -2.88 4.13 -4.47
N GLN A 166 -3.42 3.16 -5.20
CA GLN A 166 -2.66 2.32 -6.11
C GLN A 166 -3.10 2.58 -7.56
N VAL A 167 -2.15 3.06 -8.38
CA VAL A 167 -2.34 3.42 -9.79
C VAL A 167 -1.05 3.18 -10.57
N TRP A 168 -1.12 3.16 -11.90
CA TRP A 168 0.07 3.19 -12.74
C TRP A 168 0.65 4.60 -12.89
N PRO A 169 1.94 4.73 -13.28
CA PRO A 169 2.59 6.03 -13.50
C PRO A 169 1.80 7.02 -14.36
N TRP A 170 1.20 6.56 -15.47
CA TRP A 170 0.44 7.41 -16.39
C TRP A 170 -0.88 7.94 -15.81
N GLN A 171 -1.37 7.36 -14.71
CA GLN A 171 -2.59 7.81 -14.02
C GLN A 171 -2.31 8.82 -12.89
N LEU A 172 -1.04 9.07 -12.54
CA LEU A 172 -0.67 9.94 -11.42
C LEU A 172 -1.12 11.40 -11.61
N GLN A 173 -1.24 11.88 -12.85
CA GLN A 173 -1.77 13.22 -13.12
C GLN A 173 -3.27 13.34 -12.78
N GLU A 174 -4.04 12.28 -13.03
CA GLU A 174 -5.45 12.23 -12.64
C GLU A 174 -5.58 12.16 -11.11
N ALA A 175 -4.74 11.35 -10.46
CA ALA A 175 -4.67 11.28 -9.00
C ALA A 175 -4.28 12.63 -8.36
N ALA A 176 -3.34 13.37 -8.96
CA ALA A 176 -2.98 14.71 -8.52
C ALA A 176 -4.19 15.66 -8.57
N LYS A 177 -4.99 15.59 -9.63
CA LYS A 177 -6.23 16.37 -9.74
C LYS A 177 -7.24 15.98 -8.66
N LEU A 178 -7.41 14.68 -8.40
CA LEU A 178 -8.31 14.20 -7.35
C LEU A 178 -7.91 14.77 -5.98
N GLY A 179 -6.64 14.66 -5.60
CA GLY A 179 -6.14 15.16 -4.31
C GLY A 179 -6.25 16.68 -4.16
N ASN A 180 -6.00 17.44 -5.23
CA ASN A 180 -6.18 18.89 -5.21
C ASN A 180 -7.66 19.32 -5.16
N ASP A 181 -8.56 18.59 -5.84
CA ASP A 181 -9.99 18.91 -5.85
C ASP A 181 -10.70 18.51 -4.55
N ILE A 182 -10.17 17.53 -3.80
CA ILE A 182 -10.78 16.92 -2.60
C ILE A 182 -9.70 16.76 -1.50
N PRO A 183 -9.15 17.87 -0.97
CA PRO A 183 -8.06 17.82 0.00
C PRO A 183 -8.48 17.27 1.37
N GLU A 184 -9.77 17.12 1.64
CA GLU A 184 -10.31 16.59 2.90
C GLU A 184 -10.06 15.09 3.11
N VAL A 185 -9.81 14.32 2.03
CA VAL A 185 -9.53 12.88 2.11
C VAL A 185 -8.01 12.67 2.06
N PRO A 186 -7.35 12.14 3.11
CA PRO A 186 -5.93 11.81 3.03
C PRO A 186 -5.69 10.73 1.97
N MET A 187 -4.72 10.95 1.09
CA MET A 187 -4.31 9.99 0.06
C MET A 187 -2.93 9.43 0.39
N ILE A 188 -2.78 8.12 0.38
CA ILE A 188 -1.53 7.42 0.70
C ILE A 188 -1.09 6.62 -0.53
N LEU A 189 -0.17 7.18 -1.31
CA LEU A 189 0.39 6.54 -2.49
C LEU A 189 1.06 5.21 -2.12
N ASN A 190 0.67 4.14 -2.79
CA ASN A 190 1.25 2.82 -2.64
C ASN A 190 2.48 2.63 -3.55
N HIS A 191 3.40 1.76 -3.13
CA HIS A 191 4.45 1.17 -3.97
C HIS A 191 5.31 2.13 -4.78
N THR A 192 5.67 3.27 -4.18
CA THR A 192 6.56 4.24 -4.83
C THR A 192 6.00 4.71 -6.20
N ALA A 193 4.67 4.77 -6.34
CA ALA A 193 4.00 5.09 -7.61
C ALA A 193 4.18 4.04 -8.74
N MET A 194 4.43 2.78 -8.37
CA MET A 194 4.54 1.64 -9.30
C MET A 194 5.48 1.95 -10.49
N PRO A 195 6.78 2.20 -10.29
CA PRO A 195 7.71 2.52 -11.37
C PRO A 195 7.99 1.29 -12.24
N ILE A 196 7.01 0.82 -13.01
CA ILE A 196 6.97 -0.47 -13.74
C ILE A 196 7.94 -0.60 -14.93
N GLY A 197 8.85 0.35 -15.11
CA GLY A 197 9.80 0.32 -16.22
C GLY A 197 11.05 1.15 -15.95
N ARG A 198 12.17 0.76 -16.56
CA ARG A 198 13.50 1.36 -16.33
C ARG A 198 14.11 1.99 -17.58
N SER A 199 13.41 2.00 -18.71
CA SER A 199 13.87 2.78 -19.85
C SER A 199 13.86 4.28 -19.50
N PRO A 200 14.71 5.10 -20.16
CA PRO A 200 14.70 6.54 -19.91
C PRO A 200 13.33 7.21 -20.09
N GLY A 201 12.46 6.66 -20.95
CA GLY A 201 11.09 7.15 -21.14
C GLY A 201 10.20 6.85 -19.94
N GLU A 202 10.21 5.61 -19.46
CA GLU A 202 9.40 5.16 -18.31
C GLU A 202 9.80 5.86 -17.02
N LEU A 203 11.10 6.04 -16.77
CA LEU A 203 11.59 6.78 -15.61
C LEU A 203 11.14 8.24 -15.63
N ARG A 204 11.14 8.90 -16.80
CA ARG A 204 10.62 10.26 -16.94
C ARG A 204 9.12 10.34 -16.72
N GLU A 205 8.36 9.35 -17.21
CA GLU A 205 6.90 9.30 -17.00
C GLU A 205 6.56 9.14 -15.52
N TRP A 206 7.21 8.19 -14.84
CA TRP A 206 7.08 7.97 -13.41
C TRP A 206 7.41 9.23 -12.61
N ARG A 207 8.59 9.82 -12.85
CA ARG A 207 9.03 11.00 -12.11
C ARG A 207 8.07 12.18 -12.32
N LYS A 208 7.67 12.45 -13.58
CA LYS A 208 6.71 13.51 -13.92
C LYS A 208 5.36 13.30 -13.24
N GLY A 209 4.88 12.06 -13.19
CA GLY A 209 3.65 11.70 -12.50
C GLY A 209 3.75 11.92 -11.00
N LEU A 210 4.86 11.52 -10.38
CA LEU A 210 5.12 11.69 -8.96
C LEU A 210 5.26 13.17 -8.56
N GLU A 211 5.96 13.97 -9.37
CA GLU A 211 6.06 15.42 -9.21
C GLU A 211 4.67 16.09 -9.28
N ALA A 212 3.83 15.67 -10.22
CA ALA A 212 2.45 16.16 -10.31
C ALA A 212 1.63 15.79 -9.07
N LEU A 213 1.71 14.54 -8.61
CA LEU A 213 1.02 14.09 -7.40
C LEU A 213 1.50 14.85 -6.16
N GLY A 214 2.80 15.16 -6.08
CA GLY A 214 3.39 15.92 -4.97
C GLY A 214 2.82 17.32 -4.76
N THR A 215 2.13 17.88 -5.77
CA THR A 215 1.41 19.16 -5.67
C THR A 215 0.18 19.09 -4.77
N ALA A 216 -0.42 17.89 -4.59
CA ALA A 216 -1.59 17.71 -3.75
C ALA A 216 -1.17 17.74 -2.25
N PRO A 217 -1.82 18.58 -1.42
CA PRO A 217 -1.39 18.80 -0.03
C PRO A 217 -1.72 17.63 0.90
N ASN A 218 -2.68 16.80 0.53
CA ASN A 218 -3.20 15.66 1.27
C ASN A 218 -2.55 14.31 0.89
N VAL A 219 -1.51 14.32 0.05
CA VAL A 219 -0.79 13.10 -0.36
C VAL A 219 0.38 12.81 0.56
N SER A 220 0.48 11.56 0.99
CA SER A 220 1.70 10.92 1.52
C SER A 220 2.02 9.68 0.70
N ALA A 221 3.18 9.06 0.90
CA ALA A 221 3.62 7.92 0.11
C ALA A 221 4.30 6.83 0.93
N LYS A 222 4.06 5.59 0.51
CA LYS A 222 4.77 4.40 0.89
C LYS A 222 5.85 4.10 -0.13
N ILE A 223 7.09 4.02 0.33
CA ILE A 223 8.22 3.53 -0.44
C ILE A 223 8.27 2.02 -0.17
N SER A 224 7.87 1.24 -1.17
CA SER A 224 7.69 -0.21 -1.09
C SER A 224 7.65 -0.85 -2.47
N ALA A 225 7.68 -2.19 -2.50
CA ALA A 225 7.42 -3.04 -3.66
C ALA A 225 8.33 -2.79 -4.88
N LEU A 226 9.56 -2.34 -4.63
CA LEU A 226 10.55 -2.06 -5.67
C LEU A 226 11.09 -3.36 -6.30
N GLY A 227 10.93 -4.51 -5.65
CA GLY A 227 11.24 -5.82 -6.23
C GLY A 227 10.34 -6.19 -7.42
N MET A 228 9.11 -5.65 -7.48
CA MET A 228 8.21 -5.85 -8.63
C MET A 228 8.75 -5.18 -9.91
N LEU A 229 9.64 -4.20 -9.78
CA LEU A 229 10.35 -3.54 -10.89
C LEU A 229 11.66 -4.25 -11.26
N ASP A 230 12.42 -4.65 -10.26
CA ASP A 230 13.74 -5.27 -10.40
C ASP A 230 13.78 -6.55 -9.55
N GLN A 231 13.53 -7.69 -10.18
CA GLN A 231 13.47 -8.97 -9.48
C GLN A 231 14.82 -9.41 -8.90
N THR A 232 15.92 -8.75 -9.30
CA THR A 232 17.29 -9.00 -8.84
C THR A 232 17.86 -7.82 -8.08
N TRP A 233 16.99 -7.01 -7.50
CA TRP A 233 17.37 -5.74 -6.90
C TRP A 233 18.44 -5.87 -5.81
N VAL A 234 19.22 -4.81 -5.69
CA VAL A 234 20.14 -4.55 -4.57
C VAL A 234 19.91 -3.12 -4.09
N ALA A 235 20.39 -2.75 -2.90
CA ALA A 235 20.17 -1.42 -2.34
C ALA A 235 20.50 -0.30 -3.34
N ASP A 236 21.67 -0.37 -3.99
CA ASP A 236 22.09 0.58 -5.04
C ASP A 236 21.12 0.67 -6.23
N SER A 237 20.48 -0.43 -6.62
CA SER A 237 19.59 -0.44 -7.80
C SER A 237 18.24 0.21 -7.52
N ILE A 238 17.80 0.22 -6.25
CA ILE A 238 16.54 0.82 -5.82
C ILE A 238 16.71 2.20 -5.18
N ALA A 239 17.93 2.56 -4.74
CA ALA A 239 18.24 3.83 -4.11
C ALA A 239 17.73 5.06 -4.89
N PRO A 240 17.85 5.14 -6.23
CA PRO A 240 17.34 6.30 -6.97
C PRO A 240 15.83 6.51 -6.79
N PHE A 241 15.03 5.44 -6.74
CA PHE A 241 13.58 5.55 -6.58
C PHE A 241 13.18 5.97 -5.17
N VAL A 242 13.90 5.45 -4.17
CA VAL A 242 13.73 5.82 -2.76
C VAL A 242 14.05 7.31 -2.58
N LEU A 243 15.23 7.73 -3.01
CA LEU A 243 15.71 9.10 -2.83
C LEU A 243 14.88 10.11 -3.65
N ASP A 244 14.57 9.80 -4.91
CA ASP A 244 13.72 10.68 -5.74
C ASP A 244 12.33 10.87 -5.14
N THR A 245 11.73 9.82 -4.56
CA THR A 245 10.43 9.92 -3.91
C THR A 245 10.48 10.85 -2.69
N ILE A 246 11.53 10.71 -1.88
CA ILE A 246 11.75 11.56 -0.71
C ILE A 246 12.04 13.01 -1.14
N ASP A 247 12.84 13.23 -2.18
CA ASP A 247 13.15 14.56 -2.69
C ASP A 247 11.92 15.28 -3.26
N ILE A 248 11.05 14.55 -3.96
CA ILE A 248 9.85 15.11 -4.60
C ILE A 248 8.76 15.40 -3.58
N LEU A 249 8.49 14.46 -2.67
CA LEU A 249 7.39 14.61 -1.70
C LEU A 249 7.83 15.30 -0.42
N GLY A 250 9.11 15.22 -0.07
CA GLY A 250 9.64 15.64 1.22
C GLY A 250 9.51 14.55 2.27
N VAL A 251 10.51 14.47 3.15
CA VAL A 251 10.63 13.46 4.21
C VAL A 251 9.39 13.35 5.11
N ASP A 252 8.69 14.46 5.36
CA ASP A 252 7.49 14.49 6.22
C ASP A 252 6.28 13.78 5.62
N ARG A 253 6.35 13.37 4.35
CA ARG A 253 5.25 12.73 3.60
C ARG A 253 5.60 11.31 3.15
N CYS A 254 6.75 10.76 3.54
CA CYS A 254 7.21 9.43 3.11
C CYS A 254 7.28 8.43 4.26
N MET A 255 6.96 7.17 3.99
CA MET A 255 7.00 6.04 4.92
C MET A 255 7.59 4.82 4.21
N PHE A 256 8.30 3.95 4.92
CA PHE A 256 8.73 2.65 4.39
C PHE A 256 7.67 1.57 4.57
N ALA A 257 7.66 0.58 3.67
CA ALA A 257 6.76 -0.56 3.73
C ALA A 257 7.36 -1.78 3.03
N SER A 258 7.00 -2.98 3.48
CA SER A 258 7.60 -4.21 2.97
C SER A 258 6.89 -4.77 1.72
N ASN A 259 5.56 -4.59 1.63
CA ASN A 259 4.69 -5.30 0.69
C ASN A 259 4.72 -6.84 0.84
N PHE A 260 5.08 -7.35 2.02
CA PHE A 260 5.07 -8.78 2.26
C PHE A 260 3.65 -9.33 2.35
N PRO A 261 3.41 -10.58 1.90
CA PRO A 261 4.40 -11.52 1.37
C PRO A 261 4.63 -11.40 -0.14
N VAL A 262 4.02 -10.44 -0.85
CA VAL A 262 4.23 -10.30 -2.31
C VAL A 262 5.71 -10.09 -2.63
N ASP A 263 6.39 -9.21 -1.89
CA ASP A 263 7.82 -8.96 -2.08
C ASP A 263 8.72 -10.15 -1.70
N SER A 264 8.19 -11.19 -1.06
CA SER A 264 8.92 -12.45 -0.81
C SER A 264 9.30 -13.19 -2.10
N LEU A 265 8.67 -12.83 -3.22
CA LEU A 265 9.03 -13.31 -4.57
C LEU A 265 10.42 -12.82 -5.01
N PHE A 266 10.91 -11.70 -4.45
CA PHE A 266 12.12 -11.02 -4.92
C PHE A 266 13.19 -10.89 -3.84
N SER A 267 12.83 -10.97 -2.56
CA SER A 267 13.76 -10.83 -1.44
C SER A 267 13.21 -11.41 -0.14
N ASP A 268 14.00 -11.36 0.92
CA ASP A 268 13.53 -11.65 2.27
C ASP A 268 13.22 -10.37 3.06
N TYR A 269 12.42 -10.51 4.13
CA TYR A 269 11.93 -9.39 4.92
C TYR A 269 13.08 -8.55 5.49
N ALA A 270 14.15 -9.19 5.96
CA ALA A 270 15.28 -8.49 6.54
C ALA A 270 16.09 -7.72 5.49
N THR A 271 16.27 -8.30 4.31
CA THR A 271 16.98 -7.65 3.20
C THR A 271 16.28 -6.36 2.77
N VAL A 272 14.94 -6.32 2.70
CA VAL A 272 14.18 -5.09 2.40
C VAL A 272 14.46 -3.97 3.41
N TRP A 273 14.31 -4.27 4.71
CA TRP A 273 14.50 -3.25 5.75
C TRP A 273 15.96 -2.80 5.91
N ASN A 274 16.92 -3.70 5.71
CA ASN A 274 18.34 -3.34 5.71
C ASN A 274 18.69 -2.45 4.51
N ALA A 275 18.06 -2.65 3.35
CA ALA A 275 18.27 -1.76 2.21
C ALA A 275 17.78 -0.35 2.49
N TYR A 276 16.63 -0.18 3.15
CA TYR A 276 16.18 1.15 3.59
C TYR A 276 17.14 1.78 4.61
N ASP A 277 17.69 1.00 5.54
CA ASP A 277 18.71 1.45 6.50
C ASP A 277 19.96 1.97 5.79
N GLU A 278 20.47 1.20 4.81
CA GLU A 278 21.64 1.51 3.99
C GLU A 278 21.44 2.77 3.14
N ILE A 279 20.32 2.85 2.40
CA ILE A 279 20.03 3.99 1.50
C ILE A 279 19.90 5.30 2.27
N THR A 280 19.43 5.25 3.51
CA THR A 280 19.20 6.44 4.35
C THR A 280 20.33 6.69 5.35
N VAL A 281 21.51 6.11 5.15
CA VAL A 281 22.63 6.19 6.12
C VAL A 281 23.06 7.63 6.44
N ASP A 282 22.98 8.53 5.47
CA ASP A 282 23.38 9.93 5.61
C ASP A 282 22.25 10.86 6.10
N PHE A 283 21.04 10.32 6.33
CA PHE A 283 19.91 11.06 6.86
C PHE A 283 20.07 11.24 8.37
N THR A 284 19.53 12.34 8.90
CA THR A 284 19.51 12.58 10.34
C THR A 284 18.62 11.57 11.07
N ASP A 285 18.86 11.36 12.37
CA ASP A 285 18.02 10.50 13.21
C ASP A 285 16.54 10.91 13.19
N GLU A 286 16.25 12.21 13.09
CA GLU A 286 14.87 12.72 13.01
C GLU A 286 14.21 12.33 11.68
N GLU A 287 14.91 12.53 10.56
CA GLU A 287 14.39 12.16 9.24
C GLU A 287 14.17 10.66 9.11
N ARG A 288 15.12 9.86 9.62
CA ARG A 288 14.98 8.41 9.68
C ARG A 288 13.80 8.01 10.58
N SER A 289 13.65 8.63 11.75
CA SER A 289 12.48 8.38 12.62
C SER A 289 11.16 8.65 11.90
N LYS A 290 11.09 9.69 11.05
CA LYS A 290 9.91 9.98 10.21
C LYS A 290 9.63 8.88 9.20
N LEU A 291 10.62 8.50 8.41
CA LEU A 291 10.49 7.50 7.34
C LEU A 291 10.16 6.09 7.88
N PHE A 292 10.81 5.68 8.97
CA PHE A 292 10.62 4.34 9.55
C PHE A 292 9.39 4.27 10.45
N ARG A 293 8.93 5.36 11.07
CA ARG A 293 7.91 5.27 12.13
C ARG A 293 6.94 6.45 12.24
N THR A 294 7.40 7.65 12.55
CA THR A 294 6.49 8.68 13.09
C THR A 294 5.53 9.25 12.04
N ASN A 295 5.88 9.18 10.75
CA ASN A 295 4.92 9.49 9.70
C ASN A 295 3.79 8.46 9.65
N ALA A 296 4.09 7.17 9.84
CA ALA A 296 3.06 6.13 9.88
C ALA A 296 2.09 6.32 11.06
N GLU A 297 2.60 6.62 12.26
CA GLU A 297 1.76 6.94 13.43
C GLU A 297 0.82 8.13 13.14
N LYS A 298 1.33 9.18 12.47
CA LYS A 298 0.54 10.34 12.06
C LYS A 298 -0.52 10.01 11.02
N TYR A 299 -0.13 9.40 9.90
CA TYR A 299 -1.02 9.20 8.75
C TYR A 299 -2.05 8.09 9.00
N TYR A 300 -1.69 7.04 9.75
CA TYR A 300 -2.59 5.95 10.11
C TYR A 300 -3.25 6.11 11.48
N ARG A 301 -2.89 7.13 12.28
CA ARG A 301 -3.53 7.39 13.59
C ARG A 301 -3.40 6.17 14.52
N ILE A 302 -2.17 5.69 14.70
CA ILE A 302 -1.83 4.47 15.47
C ILE A 302 -0.75 4.68 16.50
#